data_AF-A0AB73NM68-F1
#
_entry.id   AF-A0AB73NM68-F1
#
_cell.length_a   1.000
_cell.length_b   1.000
_cell.length_c   1.000
_cell.angle_alpha   90.00
_cell.angle_beta   90.00
_cell.angle_gamma   90.00
#
_symmetry.space_group_name_H-M   'P 1'
#
loop_
_entity.id
_entity.type
_entity.pdbx_description
1 polymer ?
#
loop_
_entity_poly.entity_id
_entity_poly.type
_entity_poly.pdbx_seq_one_letter_code
_entity_poly.pdbx_strand_id
1 'polypeptide(L)'
;MSNTTSRVWLGNGLALLALAVIVGWLAGLHEGAWWSPPTPHRWQLAALGLAMYLGLCAVVLLRARKRVGAQRADASGVLIIWASQTGFARELAQRSVAALQSAGVGAHALPIEAVDSGQLARVPRLLCIVSTTGEGDAPDHAQAAERAWRADHAQDLTAVQYAVLALGDRGYAHYCAFGRRLDDRLQARGATRLFERIEVDNADPNALQHWQRRLAELAPALATQPDWSLPTYTTWQLRERVHVNPGSAGAPIYRLRLTPCDGALPQWSAGDIAEIAPRHAPDAVESWLRRNHYDGAQQIDGRPLRDWLGGAQLPVDTGAALGIDVGAGASPDAEAEAEAGVKSDRGVGTNTDATTGGARTAGDSSTMDAEAMVRRLAPLPHRDYSLASIPEEGHAELLVREHRHADGSLGLGSGWLCVHAPIGAAIALRLRSNPGFHPPAPDQPMLLIGNGTGIAGLRAHLRARIAAGARRNWLLFGERNAAHDALYADELQQWHQDGWIERLDLVYSRDQPQRPHYVQHALAAAADRLRHWIDQDACIYVCGSLRGMAPELDRTLDCILGADVRQELLGSGRYRRDVY
;
A
#
# COMPACT_ATOMS: atom_id res chain seq x y z
N MET A 1 34.48 -32.92 -24.26
CA MET A 1 33.39 -31.92 -24.40
C MET A 1 33.99 -30.52 -24.50
N SER A 2 34.69 -30.23 -25.61
CA SER A 2 35.66 -29.11 -25.71
C SER A 2 35.43 -28.17 -26.90
N ASN A 3 34.20 -27.92 -27.33
CA ASN A 3 33.94 -27.14 -28.56
C ASN A 3 33.13 -25.85 -28.37
N THR A 4 32.65 -25.53 -27.17
CA THR A 4 31.85 -24.31 -26.93
C THR A 4 32.68 -23.10 -26.50
N THR A 5 33.71 -23.28 -25.66
CA THR A 5 34.59 -22.18 -25.22
C THR A 5 35.47 -21.62 -26.33
N SER A 6 35.97 -22.47 -27.25
CA SER A 6 36.77 -22.03 -28.39
C SER A 6 36.00 -21.12 -29.35
N ARG A 7 34.69 -21.36 -29.56
CA ARG A 7 33.85 -20.54 -30.46
C ARG A 7 33.55 -19.15 -29.90
N VAL A 8 33.41 -19.02 -28.58
CA VAL A 8 33.18 -17.71 -27.92
C VAL A 8 34.45 -16.86 -27.97
N TRP A 9 35.62 -17.47 -27.73
CA TRP A 9 36.91 -16.77 -27.86
C TRP A 9 37.22 -16.39 -29.32
N LEU A 10 36.88 -17.24 -30.29
CA LEU A 10 36.98 -16.91 -31.72
C LEU A 10 36.02 -15.78 -32.12
N GLY A 11 34.79 -15.79 -31.61
CA GLY A 11 33.79 -14.75 -31.89
C GLY A 11 34.17 -13.39 -31.30
N ASN A 12 34.60 -13.37 -30.04
CA ASN A 12 35.07 -12.14 -29.39
C ASN A 12 36.37 -11.64 -30.00
N GLY A 13 37.27 -12.54 -30.41
CA GLY A 13 38.47 -12.20 -31.17
C GLY A 13 38.14 -11.53 -32.50
N LEU A 14 37.19 -12.09 -33.27
CA LEU A 14 36.73 -11.51 -34.54
C LEU A 14 36.07 -10.13 -34.34
N ALA A 15 35.26 -9.96 -33.30
CA ALA A 15 34.61 -8.68 -33.00
C ALA A 15 35.62 -7.60 -32.61
N LEU A 16 36.61 -7.93 -31.78
CA LEU A 16 37.69 -7.01 -31.41
C LEU A 16 38.57 -6.65 -32.60
N LEU A 17 38.83 -7.61 -33.49
CA LEU A 17 39.61 -7.37 -34.71
C LEU A 17 38.83 -6.48 -35.69
N ALA A 18 37.52 -6.67 -35.83
CA ALA A 18 36.66 -5.79 -36.61
C ALA A 18 36.62 -4.36 -36.05
N LEU A 19 36.52 -4.19 -34.72
CA LEU A 19 36.59 -2.89 -34.06
C LEU A 19 37.95 -2.21 -34.25
N ALA A 20 39.04 -2.95 -34.13
CA ALA A 20 40.39 -2.43 -34.37
C ALA A 20 40.58 -1.98 -35.83
N VAL A 21 40.02 -2.74 -36.80
CA VAL A 21 40.01 -2.35 -38.21
C VAL A 21 39.19 -1.08 -38.44
N ILE A 22 38.02 -0.94 -37.80
CA ILE A 22 37.19 0.26 -37.90
C ILE A 22 37.89 1.48 -37.29
N VAL A 23 38.53 1.33 -36.12
CA VAL A 23 39.30 2.40 -35.47
C VAL A 23 40.52 2.77 -36.32
N GLY A 24 41.25 1.79 -36.86
CA GLY A 24 42.36 2.04 -37.78
C GLY A 24 41.93 2.73 -39.07
N TRP A 25 40.77 2.35 -39.62
CA TRP A 25 40.16 3.00 -40.78
C TRP A 25 39.73 4.43 -40.47
N LEU A 26 39.05 4.67 -39.35
CA LEU A 26 38.66 6.01 -38.90
C LEU A 26 39.87 6.90 -38.57
N ALA A 27 40.94 6.32 -38.02
CA ALA A 27 42.20 7.02 -37.78
C ALA A 27 42.95 7.32 -39.08
N GLY A 28 42.90 6.43 -40.07
CA GLY A 28 43.44 6.65 -41.42
C GLY A 28 42.66 7.71 -42.22
N LEU A 29 41.39 7.91 -41.90
CA LEU A 29 40.57 9.02 -42.41
C LEU A 29 40.89 10.35 -41.70
N HIS A 30 41.75 10.33 -40.67
CA HIS A 30 42.13 11.50 -39.89
C HIS A 30 43.44 12.10 -40.41
N GLU A 31 43.41 12.73 -41.59
CA GLU A 31 44.51 13.60 -42.03
C GLU A 31 44.37 14.97 -41.34
N GLY A 32 44.94 15.10 -40.13
CA GLY A 32 45.01 16.37 -39.43
C GLY A 32 45.43 16.28 -37.97
N ALA A 33 45.80 17.43 -37.39
CA ALA A 33 46.05 17.54 -35.96
C ALA A 33 44.78 17.13 -35.18
N TRP A 34 44.94 16.22 -34.22
CA TRP A 34 43.89 15.68 -33.34
C TRP A 34 42.99 16.74 -32.68
N TRP A 35 43.47 17.98 -32.63
CA TRP A 35 42.69 19.15 -32.30
C TRP A 35 43.11 20.34 -33.19
N SER A 36 42.17 20.85 -33.97
CA SER A 36 42.25 22.15 -34.64
C SER A 36 41.29 23.12 -33.95
N PRO A 37 41.67 24.39 -33.70
CA PRO A 37 40.72 25.38 -33.19
C PRO A 37 39.48 25.40 -34.11
N PRO A 38 38.25 25.32 -33.57
CA PRO A 38 37.07 25.18 -34.41
C PRO A 38 36.98 26.39 -35.33
N THR A 39 36.87 26.14 -36.65
CA THR A 39 36.68 27.21 -37.62
C THR A 39 35.37 27.95 -37.32
N PRO A 40 35.23 29.23 -37.73
CA PRO A 40 33.99 29.99 -37.51
C PRO A 40 32.74 29.25 -38.02
N HIS A 41 32.88 28.48 -39.10
CA HIS A 41 31.83 27.62 -39.66
C HIS A 41 31.39 26.49 -38.70
N ARG A 42 32.33 25.89 -37.95
CA ARG A 42 31.99 24.85 -36.95
C ARG A 42 31.27 25.45 -35.74
N TRP A 43 31.62 26.66 -35.34
CA TRP A 43 30.87 27.41 -34.32
C TRP A 43 29.45 27.75 -34.76
N GLN A 44 29.27 28.14 -36.03
CA GLN A 44 27.94 28.39 -36.61
C GLN A 44 27.07 27.12 -36.64
N LEU A 45 27.63 25.98 -37.02
CA LEU A 45 26.92 24.70 -37.01
C LEU A 45 26.57 24.23 -35.59
N ALA A 46 27.48 24.42 -34.62
CA ALA A 46 27.20 24.10 -33.22
C ALA A 46 26.09 25.00 -32.64
N ALA A 47 26.12 26.30 -32.94
CA ALA A 47 25.06 27.23 -32.54
C ALA A 47 23.71 26.88 -33.18
N LEU A 48 23.70 26.46 -34.44
CA LEU A 48 22.48 25.98 -35.13
C LEU A 48 21.96 24.69 -34.48
N GLY A 49 22.84 23.74 -34.14
CA GLY A 49 22.47 22.50 -33.45
C GLY A 49 21.86 22.77 -32.07
N LEU A 50 22.45 23.69 -31.30
CA LEU A 50 21.92 24.11 -30.01
C LEU A 50 20.57 24.83 -30.16
N ALA A 51 20.42 25.69 -31.15
CA ALA A 51 19.16 26.39 -31.43
C ALA A 51 18.04 25.40 -31.85
N MET A 52 18.36 24.41 -32.70
CA MET A 52 17.41 23.35 -33.06
C MET A 52 17.02 22.50 -31.85
N TYR A 53 17.97 22.17 -30.97
CA TYR A 53 17.70 21.42 -29.74
C TYR A 53 16.81 22.21 -28.78
N LEU A 54 17.12 23.49 -28.54
CA LEU A 54 16.28 24.39 -27.73
C LEU A 54 14.89 24.58 -28.35
N GLY A 55 14.80 24.66 -29.68
CA GLY A 55 13.54 24.70 -30.41
C GLY A 55 12.71 23.41 -30.25
N LEU A 56 13.35 22.24 -30.32
CA LEU A 56 12.71 20.95 -30.07
C LEU A 56 12.20 20.84 -28.63
N CYS A 57 13.04 21.22 -27.65
CA CYS A 57 12.66 21.28 -26.24
C CYS A 57 11.47 22.24 -26.01
N ALA A 58 11.49 23.42 -26.64
CA ALA A 58 10.39 24.37 -26.58
C ALA A 58 9.11 23.79 -27.21
N VAL A 59 9.19 23.11 -28.36
CA VAL A 59 8.03 22.44 -28.98
C VAL A 59 7.49 21.33 -28.09
N VAL A 60 8.34 20.52 -27.46
CA VAL A 60 7.92 19.47 -26.53
C VAL A 60 7.26 20.08 -25.29
N LEU A 61 7.84 21.13 -24.69
CA LEU A 61 7.27 21.85 -23.54
C LEU A 61 5.94 22.54 -23.89
N LEU A 62 5.86 23.17 -25.06
CA LEU A 62 4.64 23.83 -25.54
C LEU A 62 3.56 22.80 -25.90
N ARG A 63 3.92 21.63 -26.43
CA ARG A 63 2.99 20.52 -26.67
C ARG A 63 2.53 19.84 -25.38
N ALA A 64 3.41 19.69 -24.38
CA ALA A 64 3.04 19.20 -23.05
C ALA A 64 2.11 20.18 -22.35
N ARG A 65 2.43 21.49 -22.38
CA ARG A 65 1.56 22.56 -21.88
C ARG A 65 0.24 22.67 -22.64
N LYS A 66 0.23 22.48 -23.97
CA LYS A 66 -0.99 22.38 -24.78
C LYS A 66 -1.79 21.11 -24.53
N ARG A 67 -1.16 19.96 -24.23
CA ARG A 67 -1.89 18.72 -23.86
C ARG A 67 -2.59 18.88 -22.52
N VAL A 68 -1.88 19.41 -21.52
CA VAL A 68 -2.44 19.75 -20.21
C VAL A 68 -3.48 20.88 -20.36
N GLY A 69 -3.23 21.85 -21.22
CA GLY A 69 -4.15 22.96 -21.54
C GLY A 69 -5.41 22.53 -22.31
N ALA A 70 -5.29 21.55 -23.21
CA ALA A 70 -6.40 20.98 -23.98
C ALA A 70 -7.27 20.05 -23.12
N GLN A 71 -6.67 19.32 -22.16
CA GLN A 71 -7.43 18.66 -21.10
C GLN A 71 -8.11 19.65 -20.15
N ARG A 72 -7.53 20.85 -19.96
CA ARG A 72 -8.10 21.96 -19.16
C ARG A 72 -9.22 22.76 -19.86
N ALA A 73 -9.43 22.59 -21.17
CA ALA A 73 -10.29 23.47 -21.96
C ALA A 73 -11.70 22.93 -22.23
N ASP A 74 -12.03 21.70 -21.83
CA ASP A 74 -13.43 21.24 -21.86
C ASP A 74 -14.15 21.67 -20.58
N ALA A 75 -14.48 22.95 -20.53
CA ALA A 75 -15.09 23.67 -19.42
C ALA A 75 -16.60 23.37 -19.26
N SER A 76 -16.99 22.09 -19.36
CA SER A 76 -18.39 21.65 -19.13
C SER A 76 -18.51 20.40 -18.24
N GLY A 77 -17.39 19.86 -17.74
CA GLY A 77 -17.33 18.56 -17.09
C GLY A 77 -17.26 18.53 -15.55
N VAL A 78 -17.24 17.29 -15.03
CA VAL A 78 -17.01 16.93 -13.63
C VAL A 78 -15.51 16.72 -13.38
N LEU A 79 -14.93 17.44 -12.42
CA LEU A 79 -13.58 17.15 -11.93
C LEU A 79 -13.67 16.11 -10.82
N ILE A 80 -12.91 15.03 -10.93
CA ILE A 80 -12.74 14.06 -9.86
C ILE A 80 -11.35 14.24 -9.26
N ILE A 81 -11.27 14.54 -7.97
CA ILE A 81 -10.01 14.59 -7.24
C ILE A 81 -9.85 13.30 -6.45
N TRP A 82 -8.63 12.77 -6.40
CA TRP A 82 -8.33 11.58 -5.62
C TRP A 82 -7.10 11.74 -4.74
N ALA A 83 -7.11 11.04 -3.61
CA ALA A 83 -5.96 10.85 -2.74
C ALA A 83 -5.93 9.39 -2.30
N SER A 84 -4.82 8.69 -2.56
CA SER A 84 -4.72 7.26 -2.32
C SER A 84 -3.31 6.83 -1.95
N GLN A 85 -3.17 6.16 -0.80
CA GLN A 85 -1.88 5.55 -0.44
C GLN A 85 -1.61 4.28 -1.24
N THR A 86 -2.62 3.41 -1.34
CA THR A 86 -2.48 2.07 -1.91
C THR A 86 -3.10 1.92 -3.31
N GLY A 87 -3.58 3.02 -3.90
CA GLY A 87 -4.19 3.06 -5.23
C GLY A 87 -5.71 2.82 -5.28
N PHE A 88 -6.35 2.34 -4.21
CA PHE A 88 -7.79 2.03 -4.22
C PHE A 88 -8.68 3.24 -4.53
N ALA A 89 -8.41 4.41 -3.93
CA ALA A 89 -9.18 5.63 -4.18
C ALA A 89 -9.01 6.13 -5.63
N ARG A 90 -7.80 5.95 -6.18
CA ARG A 90 -7.50 6.26 -7.59
C ARG A 90 -8.25 5.33 -8.53
N GLU A 91 -8.33 4.04 -8.23
CA GLU A 91 -9.09 3.06 -9.02
C GLU A 91 -10.58 3.44 -9.06
N LEU A 92 -11.16 3.75 -7.89
CA LEU A 92 -12.54 4.23 -7.80
C LEU A 92 -12.75 5.53 -8.59
N ALA A 93 -11.81 6.47 -8.53
CA ALA A 93 -11.89 7.70 -9.33
C ALA A 93 -11.82 7.43 -10.84
N GLN A 94 -10.95 6.53 -11.29
CA GLN A 94 -10.87 6.14 -12.70
C GLN A 94 -12.15 5.44 -13.16
N ARG A 95 -12.75 4.58 -12.33
CA ARG A 95 -14.05 3.96 -12.60
C ARG A 95 -15.17 5.00 -12.64
N SER A 96 -15.19 5.96 -11.72
CA SER A 96 -16.13 7.10 -11.75
C SER A 96 -16.01 7.91 -13.05
N VAL A 97 -14.78 8.18 -13.51
CA VAL A 97 -14.55 8.87 -14.79
C VAL A 97 -15.08 8.04 -15.96
N ALA A 98 -14.70 6.76 -16.04
CA ALA A 98 -15.13 5.88 -17.13
C ALA A 98 -16.66 5.76 -17.19
N ALA A 99 -17.31 5.62 -16.04
CA ALA A 99 -18.77 5.63 -15.93
C ALA A 99 -19.33 6.95 -16.49
N LEU A 100 -18.96 8.10 -15.92
CA LEU A 100 -19.49 9.39 -16.36
C LEU A 100 -19.27 9.65 -17.86
N GLN A 101 -18.08 9.32 -18.39
CA GLN A 101 -17.77 9.45 -19.81
C GLN A 101 -18.62 8.53 -20.70
N SER A 102 -18.87 7.29 -20.27
CA SER A 102 -19.76 6.37 -21.01
C SER A 102 -21.21 6.86 -21.05
N ALA A 103 -21.61 7.70 -20.10
CA ALA A 103 -22.92 8.37 -20.07
C ALA A 103 -22.92 9.74 -20.79
N GLY A 104 -21.83 10.10 -21.49
CA GLY A 104 -21.71 11.36 -22.23
C GLY A 104 -21.38 12.58 -21.37
N VAL A 105 -21.02 12.39 -20.09
CA VAL A 105 -20.58 13.46 -19.21
C VAL A 105 -19.06 13.61 -19.31
N GLY A 106 -18.58 14.79 -19.68
CA GLY A 106 -17.15 15.10 -19.64
C GLY A 106 -16.63 14.96 -18.21
N ALA A 107 -15.75 14.02 -17.95
CA ALA A 107 -15.17 13.80 -16.63
C ALA A 107 -13.67 13.51 -16.74
N HIS A 108 -12.90 13.95 -15.75
CA HIS A 108 -11.48 13.61 -15.66
C HIS A 108 -11.04 13.54 -14.19
N ALA A 109 -10.02 12.72 -13.92
CA ALA A 109 -9.51 12.49 -12.59
C ALA A 109 -8.09 13.07 -12.44
N LEU A 110 -7.84 13.82 -11.36
CA LEU A 110 -6.53 14.35 -10.99
C LEU A 110 -6.19 13.98 -9.54
N PRO A 111 -4.92 13.69 -9.22
CA PRO A 111 -4.49 13.64 -7.83
C PRO A 111 -4.65 15.03 -7.18
N ILE A 112 -4.96 15.08 -5.89
CA ILE A 112 -5.27 16.33 -5.17
C ILE A 112 -4.13 17.37 -5.26
N GLU A 113 -2.86 16.94 -5.29
CA GLU A 113 -1.69 17.81 -5.42
C GLU A 113 -1.52 18.42 -6.82
N ALA A 114 -2.18 17.88 -7.84
CA ALA A 114 -2.20 18.45 -9.19
C ALA A 114 -3.32 19.49 -9.39
N VAL A 115 -4.16 19.71 -8.37
CA VAL A 115 -5.31 20.62 -8.45
C VAL A 115 -4.89 22.02 -8.00
N ASP A 116 -4.83 22.93 -8.96
CA ASP A 116 -4.60 24.34 -8.71
C ASP A 116 -5.84 25.01 -8.08
N SER A 117 -5.61 25.95 -7.16
CA SER A 117 -6.68 26.71 -6.50
C SER A 117 -7.55 27.42 -7.55
N GLY A 118 -6.95 28.10 -8.52
CA GLY A 118 -7.68 28.78 -9.59
C GLY A 118 -8.52 27.85 -10.47
N GLN A 119 -8.13 26.59 -10.62
CA GLN A 119 -8.95 25.57 -11.27
C GLN A 119 -10.15 25.17 -10.41
N LEU A 120 -9.96 24.99 -9.10
CA LEU A 120 -11.01 24.57 -8.17
C LEU A 120 -12.22 25.52 -8.18
N ALA A 121 -11.98 26.84 -8.21
CA ALA A 121 -13.05 27.86 -8.23
C ALA A 121 -13.82 27.94 -9.56
N ARG A 122 -13.30 27.34 -10.65
CA ARG A 122 -13.91 27.40 -11.99
C ARG A 122 -14.70 26.15 -12.35
N VAL A 123 -14.59 25.10 -11.54
CA VAL A 123 -15.25 23.82 -11.83
C VAL A 123 -16.67 23.83 -11.28
N PRO A 124 -17.69 23.53 -12.09
CA PRO A 124 -19.08 23.51 -11.62
C PRO A 124 -19.37 22.33 -10.68
N ARG A 125 -18.72 21.17 -10.92
CA ARG A 125 -18.92 19.94 -10.14
C ARG A 125 -17.60 19.26 -9.77
N LEU A 126 -17.40 19.06 -8.48
CA LEU A 126 -16.23 18.44 -7.88
C LEU A 126 -16.60 17.13 -7.17
N LEU A 127 -15.99 16.01 -7.53
CA LEU A 127 -16.12 14.76 -6.79
C LEU A 127 -14.79 14.44 -6.11
N CYS A 128 -14.80 14.20 -4.81
CA CYS A 128 -13.60 13.89 -4.03
C CYS A 128 -13.63 12.42 -3.62
N ILE A 129 -12.64 11.62 -4.01
CA ILE A 129 -12.50 10.22 -3.59
C ILE A 129 -11.17 10.06 -2.86
N VAL A 130 -11.21 10.02 -1.54
CA VAL A 130 -10.00 10.16 -0.71
C VAL A 130 -9.90 9.08 0.36
N SER A 131 -8.71 8.49 0.52
CA SER A 131 -8.42 7.56 1.61
C SER A 131 -7.77 8.25 2.80
N THR A 132 -8.05 7.77 4.00
CA THR A 132 -7.32 8.15 5.23
C THR A 132 -6.19 7.16 5.50
N THR A 133 -5.05 7.63 6.01
CA THR A 133 -3.90 6.78 6.38
C THR A 133 -3.52 6.90 7.85
N GLY A 134 -2.94 5.85 8.41
CA GLY A 134 -2.33 5.85 9.74
C GLY A 134 -3.26 6.36 10.85
N GLU A 135 -2.87 7.45 11.49
CA GLU A 135 -3.58 8.06 12.63
C GLU A 135 -4.59 9.13 12.18
N GLY A 136 -5.15 9.00 10.97
CA GLY A 136 -6.14 9.95 10.45
C GLY A 136 -5.59 10.96 9.44
N ASP A 137 -4.37 10.77 8.97
CA ASP A 137 -3.69 11.68 8.05
C ASP A 137 -4.14 11.49 6.59
N ALA A 138 -3.83 12.48 5.76
CA ALA A 138 -3.93 12.33 4.31
C ALA A 138 -2.81 11.39 3.80
N PRO A 139 -3.04 10.70 2.67
CA PRO A 139 -2.01 9.94 1.98
C PRO A 139 -0.80 10.82 1.68
N ASP A 140 0.38 10.22 1.62
CA ASP A 140 1.65 10.96 1.63
C ASP A 140 1.74 12.05 0.56
N HIS A 141 1.34 11.70 -0.66
CA HIS A 141 1.33 12.59 -1.81
C HIS A 141 0.34 13.77 -1.65
N ALA A 142 -0.71 13.60 -0.83
CA ALA A 142 -1.76 14.57 -0.59
C ALA A 142 -1.47 15.52 0.59
N GLN A 143 -0.51 15.23 1.47
CA GLN A 143 -0.26 16.02 2.68
C GLN A 143 0.17 17.46 2.39
N ALA A 144 0.96 17.68 1.34
CA ALA A 144 1.36 19.03 0.91
C ALA A 144 0.14 19.81 0.39
N ALA A 145 -0.72 19.16 -0.40
CA ALA A 145 -1.94 19.76 -0.94
C ALA A 145 -2.94 20.09 0.18
N GLU A 146 -3.15 19.19 1.15
CA GLU A 146 -4.00 19.45 2.32
C GLU A 146 -3.51 20.69 3.08
N ARG A 147 -2.20 20.80 3.33
CA ARG A 147 -1.61 21.99 3.99
C ARG A 147 -1.81 23.27 3.18
N ALA A 148 -1.59 23.23 1.87
CA ALA A 148 -1.82 24.39 1.00
C ALA A 148 -3.30 24.82 1.01
N TRP A 149 -4.21 23.85 0.92
CA TRP A 149 -5.66 24.08 1.01
C TRP A 149 -6.08 24.51 2.43
N ARG A 150 -5.33 24.18 3.47
CA ARG A 150 -5.53 24.71 4.82
C ARG A 150 -5.00 26.15 4.97
N ALA A 151 -3.94 26.53 4.29
CA ALA A 151 -3.39 27.89 4.38
C ALA A 151 -4.26 28.91 3.63
N ASP A 152 -4.76 28.56 2.45
CA ASP A 152 -5.48 29.48 1.57
C ASP A 152 -6.96 29.65 1.98
N HIS A 153 -7.28 30.63 2.82
CA HIS A 153 -8.66 30.91 3.26
C HIS A 153 -9.41 31.89 2.35
N ALA A 154 -8.74 32.49 1.37
CA ALA A 154 -9.28 33.63 0.62
C ALA A 154 -10.15 33.22 -0.59
N GLN A 155 -10.21 31.92 -0.90
CA GLN A 155 -10.86 31.45 -2.11
C GLN A 155 -12.34 31.11 -1.90
N ASP A 156 -13.20 31.82 -2.63
CA ASP A 156 -14.64 31.61 -2.68
C ASP A 156 -14.99 30.41 -3.59
N LEU A 157 -15.68 29.41 -3.04
CA LEU A 157 -16.16 28.21 -3.75
C LEU A 157 -17.70 28.15 -3.82
N THR A 158 -18.40 29.27 -3.63
CA THR A 158 -19.89 29.33 -3.67
C THR A 158 -20.52 28.77 -4.93
N ALA A 159 -19.83 28.87 -6.08
CA ALA A 159 -20.30 28.32 -7.35
C ALA A 159 -20.04 26.81 -7.53
N VAL A 160 -19.30 26.18 -6.61
CA VAL A 160 -18.88 24.77 -6.72
C VAL A 160 -19.87 23.86 -6.02
N GLN A 161 -20.41 22.89 -6.76
CA GLN A 161 -21.13 21.76 -6.19
C GLN A 161 -20.17 20.59 -5.97
N TYR A 162 -20.22 19.93 -4.81
CA TYR A 162 -19.27 18.85 -4.52
C TYR A 162 -19.87 17.64 -3.82
N ALA A 163 -19.18 16.50 -3.93
CA ALA A 163 -19.46 15.31 -3.11
C ALA A 163 -18.16 14.64 -2.67
N VAL A 164 -18.20 13.98 -1.51
CA VAL A 164 -17.02 13.29 -0.94
C VAL A 164 -17.33 11.83 -0.69
N LEU A 165 -16.51 10.94 -1.25
CA LEU A 165 -16.36 9.54 -0.88
C LEU A 165 -15.10 9.41 -0.02
N ALA A 166 -15.30 9.27 1.29
CA ALA A 166 -14.22 9.11 2.26
C ALA A 166 -13.99 7.62 2.51
N LEU A 167 -12.80 7.13 2.23
CA LEU A 167 -12.40 5.75 2.45
C LEU A 167 -11.63 5.65 3.77
N GLY A 168 -12.00 4.69 4.61
CA GLY A 168 -11.34 4.42 5.88
C GLY A 168 -11.64 3.02 6.40
N ASP A 169 -11.22 2.75 7.64
CA ASP A 169 -11.47 1.50 8.35
C ASP A 169 -11.83 1.86 9.80
N ARG A 170 -13.00 1.39 10.27
CA ARG A 170 -13.52 1.65 11.63
C ARG A 170 -12.66 1.02 12.72
N GLY A 171 -11.76 0.10 12.38
CA GLY A 171 -10.74 -0.43 13.28
C GLY A 171 -9.70 0.61 13.71
N TYR A 172 -9.62 1.76 13.03
CA TYR A 172 -8.75 2.87 13.39
C TYR A 172 -9.52 3.95 14.17
N ALA A 173 -8.84 4.57 15.14
CA ALA A 173 -9.43 5.61 15.99
C ALA A 173 -9.98 6.80 15.19
N HIS A 174 -9.30 7.17 14.10
CA HIS A 174 -9.61 8.32 13.26
C HIS A 174 -10.29 7.91 11.94
N TYR A 175 -11.41 7.20 12.04
CA TYR A 175 -12.19 6.73 10.90
C TYR A 175 -12.55 7.87 9.93
N CYS A 176 -12.18 7.70 8.65
CA CYS A 176 -12.42 8.65 7.54
C CYS A 176 -11.92 10.08 7.78
N ALA A 177 -11.01 10.30 8.73
CA ALA A 177 -10.69 11.64 9.22
C ALA A 177 -10.23 12.62 8.14
N PHE A 178 -9.41 12.19 7.17
CA PHE A 178 -9.00 13.07 6.08
C PHE A 178 -10.18 13.49 5.20
N GLY A 179 -11.03 12.55 4.81
CA GLY A 179 -12.24 12.85 4.03
C GLY A 179 -13.24 13.73 4.77
N ARG A 180 -13.36 13.56 6.10
CA ARG A 180 -14.17 14.43 6.96
C ARG A 180 -13.65 15.86 6.96
N ARG A 181 -12.34 16.04 7.20
CA ARG A 181 -11.69 17.37 7.17
C ARG A 181 -11.83 18.06 5.81
N LEU A 182 -11.70 17.31 4.72
CA LEU A 182 -11.84 17.84 3.37
C LEU A 182 -13.26 18.34 3.11
N ASP A 183 -14.27 17.57 3.51
CA ASP A 183 -15.68 17.92 3.38
C ASP A 183 -16.04 19.16 4.22
N ASP A 184 -15.64 19.19 5.49
CA ASP A 184 -15.85 20.35 6.37
C ASP A 184 -15.19 21.62 5.79
N ARG A 185 -14.01 21.47 5.17
CA ARG A 185 -13.27 22.58 4.56
C ARG A 185 -13.95 23.11 3.30
N LEU A 186 -14.45 22.24 2.43
CA LEU A 186 -15.18 22.64 1.23
C LEU A 186 -16.47 23.38 1.61
N GLN A 187 -17.19 22.89 2.62
CA GLN A 187 -18.36 23.58 3.16
C GLN A 187 -18.01 24.95 3.75
N ALA A 188 -16.93 25.05 4.53
CA ALA A 188 -16.49 26.31 5.14
C ALA A 188 -16.12 27.39 4.10
N ARG A 189 -15.80 27.01 2.85
CA ARG A 189 -15.51 27.91 1.73
C ARG A 189 -16.73 28.22 0.85
N GLY A 190 -17.93 27.83 1.27
CA GLY A 190 -19.18 28.12 0.58
C GLY A 190 -19.60 27.12 -0.49
N ALA A 191 -18.83 26.05 -0.73
CA ALA A 191 -19.22 25.02 -1.69
C ALA A 191 -20.48 24.29 -1.23
N THR A 192 -21.33 23.91 -2.18
CA THR A 192 -22.62 23.25 -1.89
C THR A 192 -22.48 21.73 -2.06
N ARG A 193 -22.87 20.96 -1.03
CA ARG A 193 -22.89 19.49 -1.15
C ARG A 193 -23.98 19.05 -2.15
N LEU A 194 -23.60 18.23 -3.12
CA LEU A 194 -24.52 17.48 -3.98
C LEU A 194 -25.27 16.42 -3.16
N PHE A 195 -24.57 15.81 -2.20
CA PHE A 195 -25.11 14.83 -1.27
C PHE A 195 -24.23 14.67 -0.03
N GLU A 196 -24.78 14.01 0.99
CA GLU A 196 -24.04 13.71 2.21
C GLU A 196 -22.79 12.88 1.89
N ARG A 197 -21.68 13.21 2.56
CA ARG A 197 -20.42 12.48 2.46
C ARG A 197 -20.67 10.99 2.73
N ILE A 198 -20.21 10.15 1.81
CA ILE A 198 -20.28 8.70 1.97
C ILE A 198 -18.97 8.24 2.61
N GLU A 199 -19.07 7.62 3.79
CA GLU A 199 -17.94 7.04 4.51
C GLU A 199 -17.91 5.53 4.26
N VAL A 200 -16.86 5.04 3.62
CA VAL A 200 -16.69 3.64 3.24
C VAL A 200 -15.80 2.96 4.26
N ASP A 201 -16.35 1.94 4.92
CA ASP A 201 -15.62 1.10 5.87
C ASP A 201 -15.02 -0.10 5.15
N ASN A 202 -13.69 -0.15 5.06
CA ASN A 202 -12.93 -1.26 4.49
C ASN A 202 -13.44 -1.78 3.12
N ALA A 203 -13.69 -0.84 2.21
CA ALA A 203 -14.27 -1.09 0.89
C ALA A 203 -15.66 -1.75 0.92
N ASP A 204 -16.49 -1.46 1.92
CA ASP A 204 -17.87 -1.96 2.02
C ASP A 204 -18.63 -1.84 0.68
N PRO A 205 -19.07 -2.97 0.08
CA PRO A 205 -19.80 -2.97 -1.18
C PRO A 205 -21.07 -2.12 -1.16
N ASN A 206 -21.77 -2.03 -0.01
CA ASN A 206 -23.00 -1.23 0.08
C ASN A 206 -22.72 0.26 -0.04
N ALA A 207 -21.67 0.75 0.65
CA ALA A 207 -21.24 2.13 0.52
C ALA A 207 -20.74 2.46 -0.90
N LEU A 208 -20.03 1.55 -1.56
CA LEU A 208 -19.61 1.71 -2.96
C LEU A 208 -20.80 1.70 -3.94
N GLN A 209 -21.80 0.85 -3.71
CA GLN A 209 -23.02 0.82 -4.49
C GLN A 209 -23.86 2.09 -4.26
N HIS A 210 -23.89 2.59 -3.03
CA HIS A 210 -24.51 3.88 -2.72
C HIS A 210 -23.83 5.00 -3.51
N TRP A 211 -22.49 5.05 -3.51
CA TRP A 211 -21.76 6.01 -4.34
C TRP A 211 -22.11 5.91 -5.83
N GLN A 212 -22.12 4.70 -6.40
CA GLN A 212 -22.52 4.49 -7.79
C GLN A 212 -23.93 4.99 -8.08
N ARG A 213 -24.88 4.74 -7.17
CA ARG A 213 -26.26 5.22 -7.28
C ARG A 213 -26.34 6.75 -7.29
N ARG A 214 -25.57 7.41 -6.43
CA ARG A 214 -25.47 8.89 -6.43
C ARG A 214 -24.82 9.42 -7.72
N LEU A 215 -23.86 8.73 -8.31
CA LEU A 215 -23.33 9.09 -9.63
C LEU A 215 -24.38 8.95 -10.72
N ALA A 216 -25.24 7.94 -10.65
CA ALA A 216 -26.34 7.77 -11.60
C ALA A 216 -27.39 8.88 -11.50
N GLU A 217 -27.54 9.55 -10.35
CA GLU A 217 -28.37 10.77 -10.26
C GLU A 217 -27.75 11.94 -11.05
N LEU A 218 -26.43 12.00 -11.17
CA LEU A 218 -25.72 13.01 -11.96
C LEU A 218 -25.74 12.70 -13.47
N ALA A 219 -25.89 11.43 -13.83
CA ALA A 219 -25.94 10.95 -15.20
C ALA A 219 -26.90 9.74 -15.30
N PRO A 220 -28.21 9.96 -15.56
CA PRO A 220 -29.23 8.91 -15.53
C PRO A 220 -28.96 7.71 -16.45
N ALA A 221 -28.16 7.88 -17.51
CA ALA A 221 -27.73 6.78 -18.38
C ALA A 221 -26.87 5.72 -17.64
N LEU A 222 -26.32 6.02 -16.47
CA LEU A 222 -25.59 5.09 -15.61
C LEU A 222 -26.47 4.09 -14.86
N ALA A 223 -27.78 4.35 -14.74
CA ALA A 223 -28.68 3.51 -13.95
C ALA A 223 -28.85 2.08 -14.48
N THR A 224 -28.39 1.81 -15.70
CA THR A 224 -28.47 0.49 -16.36
C THR A 224 -27.12 -0.24 -16.42
N GLN A 225 -26.04 0.34 -15.86
CA GLN A 225 -24.74 -0.31 -15.84
C GLN A 225 -24.64 -1.38 -14.76
N PRO A 226 -23.85 -2.45 -14.97
CA PRO A 226 -23.61 -3.45 -13.94
C PRO A 226 -23.04 -2.80 -12.67
N ASP A 227 -23.44 -3.32 -11.51
CA ASP A 227 -22.96 -2.87 -10.21
C ASP A 227 -21.43 -2.88 -10.19
N TRP A 228 -20.84 -1.88 -9.53
CA TRP A 228 -19.42 -1.81 -9.22
C TRP A 228 -19.08 -2.87 -8.19
N SER A 229 -19.06 -4.12 -8.62
CA SER A 229 -18.45 -5.18 -7.85
C SER A 229 -16.94 -4.90 -7.76
N LEU A 230 -16.44 -4.94 -6.53
CA LEU A 230 -15.00 -5.07 -6.32
C LEU A 230 -14.50 -6.28 -7.11
N PRO A 231 -13.32 -6.22 -7.76
CA PRO A 231 -12.73 -7.40 -8.34
C PRO A 231 -12.75 -8.51 -7.29
N THR A 232 -13.32 -9.64 -7.66
CA THR A 232 -13.69 -10.71 -6.73
C THR A 232 -12.45 -11.42 -6.24
N TYR A 233 -12.44 -11.84 -4.99
CA TYR A 233 -11.43 -12.77 -4.49
C TYR A 233 -11.39 -14.00 -5.38
N THR A 234 -10.21 -14.30 -5.88
CA THR A 234 -9.94 -15.56 -6.57
C THR A 234 -9.47 -16.58 -5.56
N THR A 235 -9.62 -17.86 -5.88
CA THR A 235 -9.15 -18.93 -4.99
C THR A 235 -7.70 -19.27 -5.32
N TRP A 236 -6.82 -19.06 -4.35
CA TRP A 236 -5.42 -19.43 -4.41
C TRP A 236 -5.15 -20.60 -3.47
N GLN A 237 -4.15 -21.40 -3.77
CA GLN A 237 -3.75 -22.52 -2.94
C GLN A 237 -2.47 -22.18 -2.18
N LEU A 238 -2.48 -22.35 -0.86
CA LEU A 238 -1.26 -22.26 -0.05
C LEU A 238 -0.37 -23.46 -0.36
N ARG A 239 0.75 -23.25 -1.05
CA ARG A 239 1.69 -24.29 -1.48
C ARG A 239 2.77 -24.57 -0.46
N GLU A 240 3.28 -23.51 0.16
CA GLU A 240 4.43 -23.59 1.04
C GLU A 240 4.27 -22.62 2.21
N ARG A 241 4.73 -23.05 3.39
CA ARG A 241 4.88 -22.22 4.59
C ARG A 241 6.16 -22.62 5.30
N VAL A 242 7.11 -21.68 5.40
CA VAL A 242 8.39 -21.89 6.08
C VAL A 242 8.57 -20.86 7.18
N HIS A 243 8.85 -21.30 8.41
CA HIS A 243 9.29 -20.42 9.49
C HIS A 243 10.74 -19.99 9.23
N VAL A 244 10.96 -18.71 8.93
CA VAL A 244 12.25 -18.23 8.40
C VAL A 244 13.20 -17.65 9.45
N ASN A 245 12.74 -17.43 10.69
CA ASN A 245 13.58 -16.89 11.76
C ASN A 245 13.51 -17.68 13.09
N PRO A 246 13.71 -19.01 13.06
CA PRO A 246 13.70 -19.82 14.28
C PRO A 246 14.78 -19.36 15.26
N GLY A 247 14.41 -19.17 16.52
CA GLY A 247 15.31 -18.72 17.59
C GLY A 247 15.42 -17.18 17.71
N SER A 248 14.73 -16.42 16.85
CA SER A 248 14.65 -14.97 16.99
C SER A 248 14.04 -14.56 18.34
N ALA A 249 14.51 -13.43 18.87
CA ALA A 249 13.84 -12.74 19.98
C ALA A 249 12.53 -12.06 19.53
N GLY A 250 12.25 -12.01 18.24
CA GLY A 250 11.00 -11.51 17.64
C GLY A 250 9.91 -12.55 17.53
N ALA A 251 8.73 -12.07 17.11
CA ALA A 251 7.65 -12.98 16.74
C ALA A 251 8.06 -13.81 15.50
N PRO A 252 7.58 -15.06 15.39
CA PRO A 252 7.81 -15.90 14.22
C PRO A 252 7.43 -15.20 12.91
N ILE A 253 8.29 -15.33 11.90
CA ILE A 253 8.07 -14.83 10.54
C ILE A 253 7.96 -16.04 9.62
N TYR A 254 6.95 -16.05 8.77
CA TYR A 254 6.70 -17.12 7.82
C TYR A 254 6.77 -16.60 6.39
N ARG A 255 7.52 -17.31 5.55
CA ARG A 255 7.46 -17.15 4.09
C ARG A 255 6.40 -18.09 3.55
N LEU A 256 5.46 -17.53 2.80
CA LEU A 256 4.30 -18.23 2.24
C LEU A 256 4.35 -18.16 0.72
N ARG A 257 4.04 -19.26 0.04
CA ARG A 257 3.86 -19.27 -1.42
C ARG A 257 2.47 -19.70 -1.79
N LEU A 258 1.84 -18.93 -2.66
CA LEU A 258 0.49 -19.17 -3.15
C LEU A 258 0.48 -19.24 -4.68
N THR A 259 -0.35 -20.11 -5.23
CA THR A 259 -0.62 -20.20 -6.67
C THR A 259 -2.12 -20.18 -6.93
N PRO A 260 -2.61 -19.56 -8.02
CA PRO A 260 -4.03 -19.64 -8.39
C PRO A 260 -4.48 -21.09 -8.56
N CYS A 261 -5.70 -21.42 -8.10
CA CYS A 261 -6.25 -22.76 -8.27
C CYS A 261 -6.64 -23.08 -9.72
N ASP A 262 -6.93 -22.06 -10.53
CA ASP A 262 -7.19 -22.18 -11.97
C ASP A 262 -5.90 -22.33 -12.80
N GLY A 263 -4.73 -22.22 -12.16
CA GLY A 263 -3.41 -22.34 -12.77
C GLY A 263 -2.97 -21.12 -13.59
N ALA A 264 -3.83 -20.11 -13.79
CA ALA A 264 -3.50 -18.93 -14.57
C ALA A 264 -2.95 -17.84 -13.66
N LEU A 265 -1.64 -17.57 -13.73
CA LEU A 265 -1.04 -16.47 -12.98
C LEU A 265 -1.50 -15.12 -13.54
N PRO A 266 -2.22 -14.30 -12.75
CA PRO A 266 -2.48 -12.93 -13.14
C PRO A 266 -1.17 -12.15 -13.22
N GLN A 267 -1.20 -11.03 -13.93
CA GLN A 267 -0.08 -10.10 -13.95
C GLN A 267 -0.11 -9.21 -12.71
N TRP A 268 1.05 -8.96 -12.12
CA TRP A 268 1.26 -7.94 -11.08
C TRP A 268 2.65 -7.34 -11.22
N SER A 269 2.86 -6.19 -10.59
CA SER A 269 4.15 -5.49 -10.55
C SER A 269 4.74 -5.52 -9.15
N ALA A 270 6.07 -5.39 -9.05
CA ALA A 270 6.71 -5.17 -7.77
C ALA A 270 6.12 -3.92 -7.09
N GLY A 271 5.78 -4.05 -5.81
CA GLY A 271 5.06 -3.04 -5.02
C GLY A 271 3.54 -3.25 -4.94
N ASP A 272 2.98 -4.17 -5.73
CA ASP A 272 1.57 -4.56 -5.61
C ASP A 272 1.28 -5.33 -4.31
N ILE A 273 0.00 -5.37 -3.94
CA ILE A 273 -0.48 -5.88 -2.66
C ILE A 273 -1.34 -7.13 -2.90
N ALA A 274 -1.13 -8.16 -2.07
CA ALA A 274 -2.07 -9.26 -1.91
C ALA A 274 -3.07 -8.92 -0.80
N GLU A 275 -4.33 -8.74 -1.18
CA GLU A 275 -5.44 -8.62 -0.25
C GLU A 275 -5.99 -10.03 0.02
N ILE A 276 -6.02 -10.44 1.29
CA ILE A 276 -6.48 -11.77 1.71
C ILE A 276 -7.67 -11.63 2.63
N ALA A 277 -8.74 -12.38 2.35
CA ALA A 277 -9.83 -12.56 3.29
C ALA A 277 -9.43 -13.63 4.32
N PRO A 278 -9.24 -13.27 5.60
CA PRO A 278 -8.83 -14.23 6.62
C PRO A 278 -9.99 -15.12 7.05
N ARG A 279 -9.68 -16.18 7.81
CA ARG A 279 -10.68 -17.03 8.45
C ARG A 279 -10.40 -17.19 9.94
N HIS A 280 -11.44 -17.39 10.72
CA HIS A 280 -11.32 -17.81 12.11
C HIS A 280 -10.61 -19.17 12.23
N ALA A 281 -9.93 -19.39 13.36
CA ALA A 281 -9.39 -20.70 13.70
C ALA A 281 -10.54 -21.73 13.76
N PRO A 282 -10.35 -22.95 13.22
CA PRO A 282 -11.38 -23.99 13.26
C PRO A 282 -11.95 -24.21 14.66
N ASP A 283 -11.09 -24.32 15.67
CA ASP A 283 -11.51 -24.54 17.06
C ASP A 283 -12.35 -23.38 17.65
N ALA A 284 -12.12 -22.15 17.20
CA ALA A 284 -12.90 -20.99 17.62
C ALA A 284 -14.33 -21.08 17.06
N VAL A 285 -14.47 -21.46 15.78
CA VAL A 285 -15.77 -21.67 15.15
C VAL A 285 -16.51 -22.84 15.80
N GLU A 286 -15.84 -23.97 16.04
CA GLU A 286 -16.45 -25.13 16.72
C GLU A 286 -16.86 -24.81 18.16
N SER A 287 -16.09 -23.98 18.86
CA SER A 287 -16.46 -23.54 20.21
C SER A 287 -17.67 -22.62 20.19
N TRP A 288 -17.77 -21.70 19.22
CA TRP A 288 -18.94 -20.86 19.05
C TRP A 288 -20.20 -21.67 18.68
N LEU A 289 -20.08 -22.61 17.74
CA LEU A 289 -21.16 -23.51 17.33
C LEU A 289 -21.70 -24.33 18.52
N ARG A 290 -20.81 -24.92 19.33
CA ARG A 290 -21.19 -25.69 20.52
C ARG A 290 -21.90 -24.84 21.57
N ARG A 291 -21.42 -23.62 21.83
CA ARG A 291 -22.04 -22.70 22.80
C ARG A 291 -23.43 -22.23 22.38
N ASN A 292 -23.64 -22.04 21.08
CA ASN A 292 -24.91 -21.56 20.53
C ASN A 292 -25.81 -22.69 20.00
N HIS A 293 -25.43 -23.95 20.22
CA HIS A 293 -26.19 -25.15 19.87
C HIS A 293 -26.54 -25.28 18.37
N TYR A 294 -25.65 -24.86 17.48
CA TYR A 294 -25.78 -25.06 16.03
C TYR A 294 -25.00 -26.29 15.54
N ASP A 295 -25.53 -27.00 14.55
CA ASP A 295 -24.79 -28.03 13.83
C ASP A 295 -23.92 -27.42 12.72
N GLY A 296 -22.60 -27.41 12.91
CA GLY A 296 -21.66 -26.89 11.92
C GLY A 296 -21.63 -27.66 10.59
N ALA A 297 -22.15 -28.90 10.55
CA ALA A 297 -22.25 -29.69 9.32
C ALA A 297 -23.53 -29.41 8.51
N GLN A 298 -24.48 -28.68 9.10
CA GLN A 298 -25.70 -28.25 8.41
C GLN A 298 -25.36 -27.53 7.11
N GLN A 299 -25.94 -27.99 6.01
CA GLN A 299 -25.73 -27.41 4.69
C GLN A 299 -26.66 -26.23 4.47
N ILE A 300 -26.09 -25.08 4.12
CA ILE A 300 -26.81 -23.85 3.78
C ILE A 300 -26.23 -23.36 2.45
N ASP A 301 -27.06 -23.31 1.41
CA ASP A 301 -26.66 -23.01 0.04
C ASP A 301 -25.50 -23.89 -0.47
N GLY A 302 -25.52 -25.18 -0.12
CA GLY A 302 -24.51 -26.16 -0.54
C GLY A 302 -23.15 -26.04 0.15
N ARG A 303 -23.05 -25.23 1.21
CA ARG A 303 -21.85 -25.03 2.03
C ARG A 303 -22.17 -25.32 3.50
N PRO A 304 -21.28 -25.99 4.25
CA PRO A 304 -21.54 -26.25 5.67
C PRO A 304 -21.50 -24.93 6.48
N LEU A 305 -22.37 -24.82 7.48
CA LEU A 305 -22.50 -23.63 8.33
C LEU A 305 -21.17 -23.16 8.93
N ARG A 306 -20.30 -24.11 9.33
CA ARG A 306 -18.97 -23.79 9.86
C ARG A 306 -18.10 -22.99 8.88
N ASP A 307 -18.27 -23.22 7.58
CA ASP A 307 -17.48 -22.52 6.59
C ASP A 307 -17.95 -21.08 6.38
N TRP A 308 -19.26 -20.84 6.44
CA TRP A 308 -19.85 -19.51 6.47
C TRP A 308 -19.33 -18.70 7.66
N LEU A 309 -19.44 -19.26 8.87
CA LEU A 309 -18.98 -18.62 10.10
C LEU A 309 -17.47 -18.38 10.10
N GLY A 310 -16.69 -19.31 9.52
CA GLY A 310 -15.24 -19.17 9.45
C GLY A 310 -14.77 -17.94 8.68
N GLY A 311 -15.55 -17.43 7.72
CA GLY A 311 -15.20 -16.23 6.93
C GLY A 311 -15.97 -14.96 7.33
N ALA A 312 -16.75 -15.01 8.41
CA ALA A 312 -17.64 -13.95 8.83
C ALA A 312 -17.38 -13.52 10.27
N GLN A 313 -17.82 -12.31 10.62
CA GLN A 313 -17.88 -11.88 12.01
C GLN A 313 -18.86 -12.77 12.75
N LEU A 314 -18.37 -13.46 13.79
CA LEU A 314 -19.20 -14.33 14.61
C LEU A 314 -20.28 -13.49 15.33
N PRO A 315 -21.57 -13.89 15.25
CA PRO A 315 -22.63 -13.19 15.96
C PRO A 315 -22.37 -13.19 17.47
N VAL A 316 -22.72 -12.07 18.11
CA VAL A 316 -22.68 -11.96 19.57
C VAL A 316 -23.72 -12.92 20.16
N ASP A 317 -23.33 -13.70 21.16
CA ASP A 317 -24.17 -14.70 21.80
C ASP A 317 -25.49 -14.06 22.28
N THR A 318 -26.63 -14.48 21.72
CA THR A 318 -27.96 -13.95 22.05
C THR A 318 -28.38 -14.21 23.50
N GLY A 319 -27.64 -15.03 24.25
CA GLY A 319 -27.83 -15.28 25.68
C GLY A 319 -27.21 -14.25 26.62
N ALA A 320 -26.34 -13.35 26.14
CA ALA A 320 -25.67 -12.35 26.97
C ALA A 320 -26.34 -10.96 26.93
N ALA A 321 -27.43 -10.79 26.17
CA ALA A 321 -28.15 -9.52 26.01
C ALA A 321 -29.14 -9.19 27.15
N LEU A 322 -28.90 -9.68 28.36
CA LEU A 322 -29.60 -9.23 29.57
C LEU A 322 -28.58 -8.79 30.62
N GLY A 323 -28.18 -7.53 30.49
CA GLY A 323 -27.41 -6.79 31.48
C GLY A 323 -25.95 -6.59 31.08
N ILE A 324 -25.65 -5.46 30.43
CA ILE A 324 -24.64 -4.49 30.86
C ILE A 324 -24.81 -3.23 30.00
N ASP A 325 -24.74 -2.10 30.70
CA ASP A 325 -24.71 -0.73 30.22
C ASP A 325 -23.64 -0.50 29.13
N VAL A 326 -23.96 0.31 28.13
CA VAL A 326 -23.08 0.63 27.00
C VAL A 326 -22.02 1.62 27.46
N GLY A 327 -20.90 1.11 27.96
CA GLY A 327 -19.70 1.89 28.28
C GLY A 327 -18.81 2.06 27.06
N ALA A 328 -18.84 3.27 26.48
CA ALA A 328 -17.90 3.72 25.47
C ALA A 328 -16.46 3.83 26.01
N GLY A 329 -15.48 3.50 25.16
CA GLY A 329 -14.12 4.05 25.19
C GLY A 329 -13.12 3.46 26.18
N ALA A 330 -12.18 2.65 25.67
CA ALA A 330 -10.85 2.54 26.26
C ALA A 330 -9.82 2.16 25.19
N SER A 331 -9.06 3.18 24.74
CA SER A 331 -7.82 3.03 23.99
C SER A 331 -6.78 2.29 24.85
N PRO A 332 -5.96 1.38 24.29
CA PRO A 332 -4.81 0.84 25.01
C PRO A 332 -3.56 1.62 24.61
N ASP A 333 -3.02 2.46 25.50
CA ASP A 333 -1.61 2.88 25.49
C ASP A 333 -1.28 3.55 26.84
N ALA A 334 -0.65 2.80 27.75
CA ALA A 334 0.29 3.30 28.76
C ALA A 334 0.85 2.11 29.58
N GLU A 335 2.07 1.67 29.27
CA GLU A 335 2.93 1.02 30.26
C GLU A 335 4.25 1.80 30.35
N ALA A 336 4.47 2.43 31.50
CA ALA A 336 5.79 2.55 32.10
C ALA A 336 5.67 2.84 33.61
N GLU A 337 6.58 2.23 34.35
CA GLU A 337 7.03 2.53 35.73
C GLU A 337 6.35 1.79 36.90
N ALA A 338 7.18 0.95 37.53
CA ALA A 338 6.97 0.36 38.84
C ALA A 338 7.53 1.28 39.92
N GLU A 339 6.81 1.45 41.05
CA GLU A 339 7.34 1.29 42.42
C GLU A 339 6.27 1.45 43.52
N ALA A 340 6.36 0.53 44.50
CA ALA A 340 5.95 0.52 45.92
C ALA A 340 4.80 1.39 46.48
N GLY A 341 3.90 0.75 47.25
CA GLY A 341 3.04 1.42 48.23
C GLY A 341 2.00 0.52 48.90
N VAL A 342 2.02 0.45 50.23
CA VAL A 342 1.29 -0.48 51.11
C VAL A 342 -0.02 0.11 51.68
N LYS A 343 -0.97 -0.78 52.04
CA LYS A 343 -1.99 -0.75 53.15
C LYS A 343 -3.48 -0.33 52.92
N SER A 344 -4.35 -1.26 53.37
CA SER A 344 -5.56 -1.12 54.23
C SER A 344 -6.78 -0.35 53.69
N ASP A 345 -8.06 -0.59 54.00
CA ASP A 345 -8.85 -1.49 54.86
C ASP A 345 -10.34 -1.08 54.64
N ARG A 346 -11.31 -1.94 55.04
CA ARG A 346 -12.77 -1.73 55.18
C ARG A 346 -13.60 -1.74 53.89
N GLY A 347 -14.76 -2.38 53.79
CA GLY A 347 -15.57 -3.08 54.79
C GLY A 347 -17.07 -2.84 54.53
N VAL A 348 -17.83 -3.93 54.44
CA VAL A 348 -19.24 -4.11 54.89
C VAL A 348 -20.39 -3.54 54.05
N GLY A 349 -21.42 -4.39 53.86
CA GLY A 349 -22.83 -3.99 53.73
C GLY A 349 -23.57 -4.67 52.57
N THR A 350 -23.87 -5.96 52.62
CA THR A 350 -25.21 -6.52 52.95
C THR A 350 -26.41 -5.79 52.34
N ASN A 351 -27.17 -6.47 51.47
CA ASN A 351 -28.59 -6.70 51.73
C ASN A 351 -29.14 -7.85 50.88
N THR A 352 -29.58 -8.86 51.60
CA THR A 352 -30.58 -9.85 51.23
C THR A 352 -31.93 -9.18 50.98
N ASP A 353 -32.66 -9.63 49.95
CA ASP A 353 -34.09 -9.84 50.13
C ASP A 353 -34.62 -10.93 49.21
N ALA A 354 -35.55 -11.70 49.78
CA ALA A 354 -36.00 -12.99 49.32
C ALA A 354 -37.40 -12.92 48.68
N THR A 355 -37.71 -13.98 47.94
CA THR A 355 -39.06 -14.56 47.74
C THR A 355 -39.89 -13.99 46.60
N THR A 356 -40.06 -14.77 45.52
CA THR A 356 -41.36 -15.40 45.20
C THR A 356 -41.22 -16.40 44.06
N GLY A 357 -41.72 -17.61 44.29
CA GLY A 357 -41.80 -18.66 43.30
C GLY A 357 -42.79 -18.32 42.19
N GLY A 358 -42.37 -18.62 40.97
CA GLY A 358 -43.21 -18.64 39.79
C GLY A 358 -42.58 -19.61 38.81
N ALA A 359 -43.02 -20.86 38.86
CA ALA A 359 -42.69 -21.86 37.86
C ALA A 359 -43.10 -21.35 36.48
N ARG A 360 -42.15 -20.83 35.70
CA ARG A 360 -42.28 -20.67 34.25
C ARG A 360 -41.42 -21.75 33.63
N THR A 361 -42.14 -22.71 33.07
CA THR A 361 -41.71 -23.72 32.11
C THR A 361 -40.59 -23.21 31.21
N ALA A 362 -39.50 -23.99 31.18
CA ALA A 362 -38.55 -24.00 30.08
C ALA A 362 -39.31 -24.11 28.75
N GLY A 363 -39.06 -23.18 27.83
CA GLY A 363 -39.75 -23.13 26.56
C GLY A 363 -39.36 -21.88 25.79
N ASP A 364 -38.39 -22.06 24.90
CA ASP A 364 -38.12 -21.25 23.71
C ASP A 364 -37.38 -19.91 23.90
N SER A 365 -36.07 -19.97 24.19
CA SER A 365 -35.16 -18.96 23.65
C SER A 365 -34.95 -19.29 22.18
N SER A 366 -35.69 -18.63 21.30
CA SER A 366 -35.65 -18.85 19.85
C SER A 366 -34.21 -18.69 19.34
N THR A 367 -33.49 -19.80 19.15
CA THR A 367 -32.28 -19.82 18.35
C THR A 367 -32.68 -19.34 16.95
N MET A 368 -32.02 -18.29 16.45
CA MET A 368 -32.27 -17.82 15.09
C MET A 368 -32.10 -19.00 14.12
N ASP A 369 -33.00 -19.11 13.15
CA ASP A 369 -32.82 -20.08 12.07
C ASP A 369 -31.47 -19.85 11.38
N ALA A 370 -30.73 -20.94 11.12
CA ALA A 370 -29.36 -20.88 10.64
C ALA A 370 -29.27 -20.20 9.25
N GLU A 371 -30.28 -20.38 8.38
CA GLU A 371 -30.34 -19.69 7.09
C GLU A 371 -30.59 -18.19 7.26
N ALA A 372 -31.44 -17.79 8.21
CA ALA A 372 -31.66 -16.39 8.54
C ALA A 372 -30.40 -15.73 9.14
N MET A 373 -29.62 -16.50 9.91
CA MET A 373 -28.33 -16.06 10.44
C MET A 373 -27.29 -15.87 9.34
N VAL A 374 -27.12 -16.85 8.45
CA VAL A 374 -26.15 -16.76 7.33
C VAL A 374 -26.42 -15.53 6.46
N ARG A 375 -27.69 -15.23 6.19
CA ARG A 375 -28.10 -14.02 5.43
C ARG A 375 -27.72 -12.69 6.09
N ARG A 376 -27.42 -12.69 7.39
CA ARG A 376 -27.06 -11.50 8.18
C ARG A 376 -25.58 -11.44 8.55
N LEU A 377 -24.79 -12.44 8.17
CA LEU A 377 -23.37 -12.48 8.47
C LEU A 377 -22.64 -11.34 7.73
N ALA A 378 -21.91 -10.53 8.49
CA ALA A 378 -20.97 -9.58 7.93
C ALA A 378 -19.64 -10.30 7.62
N PRO A 379 -19.02 -10.10 6.45
CA PRO A 379 -17.72 -10.69 6.15
C PRO A 379 -16.63 -10.16 7.09
N LEU A 380 -15.58 -10.96 7.30
CA LEU A 380 -14.40 -10.49 8.02
C LEU A 380 -13.64 -9.42 7.21
N PRO A 381 -13.01 -8.45 7.88
CA PRO A 381 -12.16 -7.48 7.21
C PRO A 381 -10.95 -8.19 6.56
N HIS A 382 -10.59 -7.75 5.37
CA HIS A 382 -9.42 -8.28 4.67
C HIS A 382 -8.10 -7.78 5.28
N ARG A 383 -7.00 -8.37 4.84
CA ARG A 383 -5.65 -8.02 5.26
C ARG A 383 -4.74 -7.86 4.04
N ASP A 384 -3.98 -6.78 4.05
CA ASP A 384 -3.06 -6.39 3.00
C ASP A 384 -1.66 -6.90 3.30
N TYR A 385 -1.01 -7.47 2.30
CA TYR A 385 0.36 -7.97 2.37
C TYR A 385 1.13 -7.53 1.14
N SER A 386 2.28 -6.87 1.33
CA SER A 386 3.18 -6.54 0.21
C SER A 386 3.69 -7.82 -0.45
N LEU A 387 3.58 -7.91 -1.77
CA LEU A 387 4.10 -9.05 -2.51
C LEU A 387 5.63 -9.09 -2.44
N ALA A 388 6.17 -10.25 -2.06
CA ALA A 388 7.60 -10.51 -2.01
C ALA A 388 8.17 -11.07 -3.33
N SER A 389 7.32 -11.30 -4.33
CA SER A 389 7.69 -11.89 -5.62
C SER A 389 7.19 -11.08 -6.83
N ILE A 390 7.72 -11.41 -8.01
CA ILE A 390 7.21 -10.99 -9.32
C ILE A 390 6.56 -12.16 -10.08
N PRO A 391 5.68 -11.91 -11.08
CA PRO A 391 4.97 -12.97 -11.81
C PRO A 391 5.88 -14.06 -12.40
N GLU A 392 7.07 -13.68 -12.84
CA GLU A 392 8.08 -14.57 -13.44
C GLU A 392 8.60 -15.65 -12.48
N GLU A 393 8.38 -15.49 -11.16
CA GLU A 393 8.71 -16.50 -10.16
C GLU A 393 7.64 -17.61 -10.06
N GLY A 394 6.51 -17.47 -10.77
CA GLY A 394 5.49 -18.52 -10.88
C GLY A 394 4.56 -18.64 -9.67
N HIS A 395 4.66 -17.74 -8.69
CA HIS A 395 3.84 -17.75 -7.48
C HIS A 395 3.80 -16.36 -6.83
N ALA A 396 2.74 -16.11 -6.05
CA ALA A 396 2.71 -14.99 -5.11
C ALA A 396 3.44 -15.41 -3.83
N GLU A 397 4.49 -14.67 -3.45
CA GLU A 397 5.22 -14.89 -2.20
C GLU A 397 4.85 -13.80 -1.19
N LEU A 398 4.60 -14.19 0.05
CA LEU A 398 4.33 -13.27 1.17
C LEU A 398 5.30 -13.54 2.30
N LEU A 399 5.63 -12.49 3.05
CA LEU A 399 6.39 -12.60 4.29
C LEU A 399 5.57 -12.06 5.45
N VAL A 400 5.10 -12.95 6.31
CA VAL A 400 4.10 -12.64 7.33
C VAL A 400 4.69 -12.85 8.72
N ARG A 401 4.70 -11.79 9.52
CA ARG A 401 5.02 -11.87 10.96
C ARG A 401 3.76 -12.27 11.72
N GLU A 402 3.87 -13.29 12.54
CA GLU A 402 2.81 -13.71 13.45
C GLU A 402 2.52 -12.59 14.45
N HIS A 403 1.25 -12.19 14.56
CA HIS A 403 0.82 -11.19 15.53
C HIS A 403 0.14 -11.91 16.70
N ARG A 404 0.49 -11.50 17.93
CA ARG A 404 -0.14 -11.98 19.15
C ARG A 404 -0.71 -10.79 19.91
N HIS A 405 -1.96 -10.93 20.33
CA HIS A 405 -2.61 -9.99 21.23
C HIS A 405 -2.07 -10.16 22.66
N ALA A 406 -2.36 -9.19 23.52
CA ALA A 406 -1.92 -9.22 24.92
C ALA A 406 -2.46 -10.43 25.71
N ASP A 407 -3.62 -10.95 25.32
CA ASP A 407 -4.23 -12.16 25.88
C ASP A 407 -3.59 -13.47 25.34
N GLY A 408 -2.56 -13.36 24.49
CA GLY A 408 -1.86 -14.48 23.87
C GLY A 408 -2.54 -15.05 22.63
N SER A 409 -3.74 -14.59 22.28
CA SER A 409 -4.45 -15.01 21.07
C SER A 409 -3.75 -14.53 19.81
N LEU A 410 -3.92 -15.26 18.71
CA LEU A 410 -3.32 -14.92 17.43
C LEU A 410 -4.17 -13.89 16.69
N GLY A 411 -3.49 -12.96 16.00
CA GLY A 411 -4.15 -12.03 15.09
C GLY A 411 -4.88 -12.79 13.97
N LEU A 412 -6.06 -12.31 13.60
CA LEU A 412 -6.95 -13.02 12.66
C LEU A 412 -6.27 -13.40 11.32
N GLY A 413 -5.56 -12.46 10.69
CA GLY A 413 -4.89 -12.70 9.41
C GLY A 413 -3.62 -13.52 9.51
N SER A 414 -2.68 -13.08 10.36
CA SER A 414 -1.39 -13.77 10.52
C SER A 414 -1.55 -15.13 11.20
N GLY A 415 -2.46 -15.28 12.18
CA GLY A 415 -2.82 -16.58 12.76
C GLY A 415 -3.44 -17.53 11.73
N TRP A 416 -4.35 -17.04 10.88
CA TRP A 416 -4.92 -17.83 9.79
C TRP A 416 -3.81 -18.37 8.87
N LEU A 417 -2.96 -17.50 8.34
CA LEU A 417 -1.95 -17.88 7.35
C LEU A 417 -0.78 -18.67 7.95
N CYS A 418 -0.30 -18.27 9.12
CA CYS A 418 0.91 -18.85 9.73
C CYS A 418 0.64 -20.12 10.52
N VAL A 419 -0.57 -20.30 11.06
CA VAL A 419 -0.87 -21.41 11.98
C VAL A 419 -2.01 -22.28 11.47
N HIS A 420 -3.18 -21.70 11.19
CA HIS A 420 -4.41 -22.47 11.05
C HIS A 420 -4.68 -23.03 9.65
N ALA A 421 -4.32 -22.32 8.58
CA ALA A 421 -4.51 -22.78 7.22
C ALA A 421 -3.58 -23.99 6.96
N PRO A 422 -4.11 -25.16 6.57
CA PRO A 422 -3.26 -26.28 6.16
C PRO A 422 -2.59 -25.99 4.81
N ILE A 423 -1.44 -26.63 4.56
CA ILE A 423 -0.87 -26.67 3.21
C ILE A 423 -1.88 -27.33 2.28
N GLY A 424 -2.10 -26.73 1.11
CA GLY A 424 -3.13 -27.11 0.16
C GLY A 424 -4.47 -26.42 0.38
N ALA A 425 -4.65 -25.61 1.43
CA ALA A 425 -5.88 -24.86 1.64
C ALA A 425 -6.16 -23.83 0.54
N ALA A 426 -7.45 -23.66 0.25
CA ALA A 426 -7.98 -22.56 -0.54
C ALA A 426 -7.95 -21.26 0.28
N ILE A 427 -7.27 -20.25 -0.23
CA ILE A 427 -7.14 -18.90 0.31
C ILE A 427 -7.83 -17.94 -0.66
N ALA A 428 -8.80 -17.18 -0.17
CA ALA A 428 -9.42 -16.10 -0.92
C ALA A 428 -8.42 -14.94 -1.00
N LEU A 429 -7.87 -14.72 -2.19
CA LEU A 429 -6.85 -13.71 -2.46
C LEU A 429 -7.21 -12.87 -3.68
N ARG A 430 -6.94 -11.57 -3.58
CA ARG A 430 -7.02 -10.61 -4.68
C ARG A 430 -5.69 -9.86 -4.77
N LEU A 431 -5.16 -9.70 -5.98
CA LEU A 431 -4.03 -8.80 -6.21
C LEU A 431 -4.56 -7.40 -6.48
N ARG A 432 -4.11 -6.41 -5.70
CA ARG A 432 -4.40 -4.99 -5.91
C ARG A 432 -3.16 -4.30 -6.43
N SER A 433 -3.34 -3.55 -7.52
CA SER A 433 -2.26 -2.72 -8.03
C SER A 433 -1.98 -1.54 -7.11
N ASN A 434 -0.70 -1.25 -6.84
CA ASN A 434 -0.24 -0.11 -6.08
C ASN A 434 0.75 0.77 -6.88
N PRO A 435 0.25 1.56 -7.86
CA PRO A 435 1.12 2.33 -8.75
C PRO A 435 1.99 3.36 -8.04
N GLY A 436 1.54 3.85 -6.87
CA GLY A 436 2.29 4.78 -6.03
C GLY A 436 3.57 4.18 -5.46
N PHE A 437 3.72 2.85 -5.53
CA PHE A 437 4.88 2.11 -5.05
C PHE A 437 5.51 1.22 -6.13
N HIS A 438 5.15 1.35 -7.41
CA HIS A 438 5.82 0.63 -8.51
C HIS A 438 7.26 1.06 -8.71
N PRO A 439 8.17 0.23 -9.26
CA PRO A 439 9.56 0.62 -9.47
C PRO A 439 9.71 1.83 -10.41
N PRO A 440 10.78 2.63 -10.26
CA PRO A 440 11.08 3.71 -11.19
C PRO A 440 11.69 3.14 -12.47
N ALA A 441 12.05 4.00 -13.41
CA ALA A 441 12.73 3.57 -14.64
C ALA A 441 14.05 2.81 -14.30
N PRO A 442 14.47 1.82 -15.13
CA PRO A 442 15.65 1.00 -14.83
C PRO A 442 16.96 1.80 -14.66
N ASP A 443 17.10 2.91 -15.40
CA ASP A 443 18.25 3.82 -15.40
C ASP A 443 18.32 4.74 -14.18
N GLN A 444 17.18 5.02 -13.53
CA GLN A 444 17.15 5.80 -12.29
C GLN A 444 17.68 4.98 -11.10
N PRO A 445 18.62 5.49 -10.29
CA PRO A 445 19.08 4.79 -9.10
C PRO A 445 17.95 4.57 -8.09
N MET A 446 17.99 3.46 -7.35
CA MET A 446 16.97 3.13 -6.36
C MET A 446 17.59 2.79 -5.01
N LEU A 447 17.25 3.58 -3.98
CA LEU A 447 17.56 3.32 -2.59
C LEU A 447 16.35 2.66 -1.91
N LEU A 448 16.52 1.43 -1.45
CA LEU A 448 15.51 0.64 -0.75
C LEU A 448 15.84 0.61 0.74
N ILE A 449 14.92 1.03 1.59
CA ILE A 449 15.11 1.10 3.05
C ILE A 449 13.97 0.34 3.72
N GLY A 450 14.29 -0.59 4.62
CA GLY A 450 13.24 -1.27 5.36
C GLY A 450 13.69 -2.06 6.56
N ASN A 451 12.72 -2.56 7.32
CA ASN A 451 12.98 -3.41 8.47
C ASN A 451 11.98 -4.55 8.60
N GLY A 452 12.40 -5.65 9.21
CA GLY A 452 11.53 -6.81 9.46
C GLY A 452 10.86 -7.34 8.18
N THR A 453 9.53 -7.50 8.22
CA THR A 453 8.74 -7.94 7.06
C THR A 453 8.69 -6.94 5.92
N GLY A 454 9.14 -5.69 6.13
CA GLY A 454 9.26 -4.70 5.06
C GLY A 454 10.19 -5.13 3.92
N ILE A 455 11.09 -6.09 4.15
CA ILE A 455 11.92 -6.68 3.09
C ILE A 455 11.10 -7.34 1.97
N ALA A 456 9.84 -7.72 2.22
CA ALA A 456 8.97 -8.33 1.21
C ALA A 456 8.87 -7.47 -0.06
N GLY A 457 8.29 -6.27 0.07
CA GLY A 457 8.15 -5.36 -1.08
C GLY A 457 9.50 -4.97 -1.70
N LEU A 458 10.52 -4.77 -0.87
CA LEU A 458 11.87 -4.38 -1.33
C LEU A 458 12.55 -5.51 -2.14
N ARG A 459 12.39 -6.77 -1.73
CA ARG A 459 12.88 -7.94 -2.48
C ARG A 459 12.22 -8.00 -3.85
N ALA A 460 10.90 -7.85 -3.94
CA ALA A 460 10.18 -7.85 -5.22
C ALA A 460 10.70 -6.73 -6.14
N HIS A 461 10.98 -5.54 -5.60
CA HIS A 461 11.59 -4.46 -6.38
C HIS A 461 12.98 -4.79 -6.89
N LEU A 462 13.86 -5.33 -6.03
CA LEU A 462 15.18 -5.76 -6.44
C LEU A 462 15.09 -6.81 -7.55
N ARG A 463 14.20 -7.79 -7.41
CA ARG A 463 13.97 -8.83 -8.41
C ARG A 463 13.53 -8.24 -9.76
N ALA A 464 12.54 -7.34 -9.74
CA ALA A 464 12.06 -6.65 -10.95
C ALA A 464 13.17 -5.81 -11.61
N ARG A 465 13.97 -5.09 -10.82
CA ARG A 465 15.07 -4.26 -11.32
C ARG A 465 16.19 -5.08 -11.92
N ILE A 466 16.54 -6.21 -11.30
CA ILE A 466 17.50 -7.17 -11.83
C ILE A 466 17.02 -7.75 -13.16
N ALA A 467 15.75 -8.14 -13.25
CA ALA A 467 15.16 -8.61 -14.50
C ALA A 467 15.21 -7.55 -15.61
N ALA A 468 15.09 -6.26 -15.25
CA ALA A 468 15.23 -5.14 -16.16
C ALA A 468 16.70 -4.73 -16.45
N GLY A 469 17.70 -5.42 -15.87
CA GLY A 469 19.12 -5.13 -16.08
C GLY A 469 19.67 -3.94 -15.27
N ALA A 470 18.89 -3.40 -14.33
CA ALA A 470 19.28 -2.27 -13.50
C ALA A 470 20.23 -2.68 -12.36
N ARG A 471 21.36 -1.97 -12.23
CA ARG A 471 22.42 -2.26 -11.25
C ARG A 471 22.60 -1.22 -10.15
N ARG A 472 22.07 -0.01 -10.36
CA ARG A 472 22.15 1.12 -9.42
C ARG A 472 21.15 0.94 -8.26
N ASN A 473 21.31 -0.15 -7.51
CA ASN A 473 20.45 -0.51 -6.38
C ASN A 473 21.24 -0.41 -5.08
N TRP A 474 20.69 0.29 -4.09
CA TRP A 474 21.22 0.33 -2.73
C TRP A 474 20.14 -0.19 -1.78
N LEU A 475 20.41 -1.31 -1.11
CA LEU A 475 19.55 -1.83 -0.06
C LEU A 475 20.12 -1.50 1.32
N LEU A 476 19.29 -0.92 2.18
CA LEU A 476 19.57 -0.69 3.58
C LEU A 476 18.47 -1.37 4.41
N PHE A 477 18.80 -2.49 5.04
CA PHE A 477 17.83 -3.36 5.72
C PHE A 477 18.19 -3.60 7.18
N GLY A 478 17.18 -3.56 8.06
CA GLY A 478 17.35 -3.76 9.49
C GLY A 478 16.53 -4.89 10.08
N GLU A 479 17.13 -5.67 10.97
CA GLU A 479 16.39 -6.60 11.84
C GLU A 479 16.97 -6.69 13.27
N ARG A 480 16.48 -7.63 14.08
CA ARG A 480 16.93 -7.86 15.45
C ARG A 480 18.32 -8.50 15.47
N ASN A 481 18.46 -9.72 14.95
CA ASN A 481 19.69 -10.51 15.06
C ASN A 481 20.14 -11.12 13.73
N ALA A 482 21.43 -11.06 13.41
CA ALA A 482 21.93 -11.68 12.18
C ALA A 482 21.75 -13.21 12.16
N ALA A 483 21.94 -13.85 13.32
CA ALA A 483 21.89 -15.31 13.42
C ALA A 483 20.50 -15.91 13.13
N HIS A 484 19.43 -15.14 13.35
CA HIS A 484 18.05 -15.63 13.25
C HIS A 484 17.21 -14.85 12.24
N ASP A 485 17.47 -13.56 12.06
CA ASP A 485 16.62 -12.64 11.29
C ASP A 485 17.30 -12.12 10.01
N ALA A 486 18.35 -12.79 9.53
CA ALA A 486 18.96 -12.50 8.23
C ALA A 486 18.09 -13.03 7.07
N LEU A 487 16.93 -12.40 6.91
CA LEU A 487 15.93 -12.74 5.90
C LEU A 487 16.50 -12.57 4.48
N TYR A 488 16.39 -13.62 3.65
CA TYR A 488 16.93 -13.66 2.28
C TYR A 488 18.45 -13.42 2.17
N ALA A 489 19.24 -13.69 3.23
CA ALA A 489 20.67 -13.37 3.26
C ALA A 489 21.45 -13.91 2.06
N ASP A 490 21.29 -15.19 1.72
CA ASP A 490 22.03 -15.83 0.62
C ASP A 490 21.72 -15.17 -0.74
N GLU A 491 20.44 -14.86 -0.98
CA GLU A 491 19.98 -14.22 -2.20
C GLU A 491 20.49 -12.78 -2.31
N LEU A 492 20.38 -11.99 -1.24
CA LEU A 492 20.85 -10.61 -1.21
C LEU A 492 22.38 -10.53 -1.37
N GLN A 493 23.10 -11.44 -0.71
CA GLN A 493 24.55 -11.51 -0.81
C GLN A 493 24.99 -11.92 -2.22
N GLN A 494 24.31 -12.89 -2.85
CA GLN A 494 24.56 -13.27 -4.23
C GLN A 494 24.32 -12.09 -5.19
N TRP A 495 23.20 -11.38 -5.05
CA TRP A 495 22.90 -10.19 -5.86
C TRP A 495 23.92 -9.06 -5.65
N HIS A 496 24.45 -8.92 -4.45
CA HIS A 496 25.53 -7.96 -4.19
C HIS A 496 26.84 -8.37 -4.88
N GLN A 497 27.23 -9.64 -4.77
CA GLN A 497 28.44 -10.18 -5.41
C GLN A 497 28.40 -10.11 -6.94
N ASP A 498 27.23 -10.34 -7.53
CA ASP A 498 27.01 -10.26 -8.98
C ASP A 498 26.93 -8.80 -9.49
N GLY A 499 27.01 -7.81 -8.60
CA GLY A 499 26.93 -6.38 -8.95
C GLY A 499 25.53 -5.90 -9.31
N TRP A 500 24.50 -6.67 -8.95
CA TRP A 500 23.10 -6.25 -9.07
C TRP A 500 22.69 -5.29 -7.97
N ILE A 501 23.21 -5.49 -6.75
CA ILE A 501 23.12 -4.54 -5.66
C ILE A 501 24.47 -3.83 -5.55
N GLU A 502 24.51 -2.53 -5.87
CA GLU A 502 25.72 -1.71 -5.79
C GLU A 502 26.18 -1.54 -4.34
N ARG A 503 25.22 -1.40 -3.42
CA ARG A 503 25.50 -1.26 -1.99
C ARG A 503 24.47 -2.00 -1.14
N LEU A 504 24.96 -2.79 -0.19
CA LEU A 504 24.15 -3.55 0.74
C LEU A 504 24.58 -3.19 2.17
N ASP A 505 23.67 -2.56 2.94
CA ASP A 505 23.86 -2.29 4.36
C ASP A 505 22.83 -3.10 5.16
N LEU A 506 23.33 -4.08 5.93
CA LEU A 506 22.52 -4.88 6.85
C LEU A 506 22.81 -4.44 8.29
N VAL A 507 21.78 -4.09 9.04
CA VAL A 507 21.90 -3.65 10.44
C VAL A 507 21.10 -4.52 11.39
N TYR A 508 21.68 -4.83 12.54
CA TYR A 508 21.08 -5.71 13.54
C TYR A 508 21.06 -5.02 14.90
N SER A 509 19.86 -4.74 15.39
CA SER A 509 19.64 -3.92 16.58
C SER A 509 20.01 -4.62 17.89
N ARG A 510 20.07 -5.95 17.90
CA ARG A 510 20.28 -6.77 19.12
C ARG A 510 21.61 -7.51 19.14
N ASP A 511 22.41 -7.46 18.08
CA ASP A 511 23.74 -8.09 18.05
C ASP A 511 24.77 -7.33 18.91
N GLN A 512 24.55 -6.03 19.13
CA GLN A 512 25.33 -5.20 20.05
C GLN A 512 24.38 -4.53 21.06
N PRO A 513 23.95 -5.22 22.13
CA PRO A 513 22.92 -4.71 23.05
C PRO A 513 23.24 -3.35 23.69
N GLN A 514 24.53 -3.05 23.88
CA GLN A 514 24.99 -1.77 24.46
C GLN A 514 24.94 -0.61 23.46
N ARG A 515 24.83 -0.89 22.15
CA ARG A 515 24.77 0.11 21.09
C ARG A 515 23.86 -0.37 19.94
N PRO A 516 22.53 -0.38 20.15
CA PRO A 516 21.58 -0.80 19.11
C PRO A 516 21.77 0.01 17.82
N HIS A 517 21.88 -0.68 16.70
CA HIS A 517 22.06 -0.07 15.39
C HIS A 517 20.81 -0.29 14.53
N TYR A 518 20.26 0.80 14.00
CA TYR A 518 19.03 0.81 13.21
C TYR A 518 19.27 1.45 11.84
N VAL A 519 18.30 1.32 10.94
CA VAL A 519 18.42 1.75 9.55
C VAL A 519 18.72 3.25 9.41
N GLN A 520 18.11 4.09 10.25
CA GLN A 520 18.35 5.52 10.28
C GLN A 520 19.78 5.88 10.71
N HIS A 521 20.41 5.09 11.58
CA HIS A 521 21.80 5.31 11.99
C HIS A 521 22.76 5.01 10.83
N ALA A 522 22.53 3.91 10.10
CA ALA A 522 23.32 3.59 8.92
C ALA A 522 23.12 4.61 7.80
N LEU A 523 21.88 5.11 7.62
CA LEU A 523 21.61 6.16 6.66
C LEU A 523 22.32 7.47 7.01
N ALA A 524 22.28 7.88 8.29
CA ALA A 524 22.99 9.05 8.79
C ALA A 524 24.50 8.95 8.58
N ALA A 525 25.09 7.77 8.83
CA ALA A 525 26.50 7.51 8.55
C ALA A 525 26.84 7.57 7.05
N ALA A 526 25.84 7.38 6.17
CA ALA A 526 25.98 7.44 4.72
C ALA A 526 25.47 8.75 4.09
N ALA A 527 25.35 9.83 4.88
CA ALA A 527 24.74 11.09 4.46
C ALA A 527 25.30 11.67 3.16
N ASP A 528 26.62 11.72 2.99
CA ASP A 528 27.24 12.27 1.77
C ASP A 528 26.93 11.44 0.53
N ARG A 529 26.87 10.11 0.68
CA ARG A 529 26.47 9.22 -0.41
C ARG A 529 24.99 9.39 -0.73
N LEU A 530 24.13 9.53 0.28
CA LEU A 530 22.71 9.80 0.07
C LEU A 530 22.53 11.09 -0.76
N ARG A 531 23.22 12.18 -0.41
CA ARG A 531 23.18 13.43 -1.19
C ARG A 531 23.61 13.20 -2.64
N HIS A 532 24.72 12.49 -2.85
CA HIS A 532 25.18 12.15 -4.20
C HIS A 532 24.17 11.32 -5.00
N TRP A 533 23.46 10.39 -4.36
CA TRP A 533 22.40 9.61 -5.01
C TRP A 533 21.21 10.49 -5.39
N ILE A 534 20.78 11.39 -4.50
CA ILE A 534 19.70 12.35 -4.79
C ILE A 534 20.08 13.29 -5.94
N ASP A 535 21.33 13.75 -6.00
CA ASP A 535 21.84 14.55 -7.12
C ASP A 535 21.82 13.79 -8.46
N GLN A 536 21.80 12.46 -8.41
CA GLN A 536 21.67 11.55 -9.56
C GLN A 536 20.23 11.08 -9.81
N ASP A 537 19.25 11.83 -9.29
CA ASP A 537 17.82 11.56 -9.46
C ASP A 537 17.37 10.20 -8.87
N ALA A 538 18.04 9.76 -7.80
CA ALA A 538 17.68 8.51 -7.12
C ALA A 538 16.27 8.58 -6.50
N CYS A 539 15.55 7.47 -6.60
CA CYS A 539 14.30 7.28 -5.89
C CYS A 539 14.52 6.50 -4.58
N ILE A 540 13.92 6.96 -3.49
CA ILE A 540 13.91 6.33 -2.17
C ILE A 540 12.60 5.57 -1.97
N TYR A 541 12.69 4.30 -1.60
CA TYR A 541 11.56 3.43 -1.29
C TYR A 541 11.67 2.92 0.14
N VAL A 542 10.60 3.10 0.91
CA VAL A 542 10.56 2.70 2.32
C VAL A 542 9.47 1.67 2.54
N CYS A 543 9.83 0.54 3.15
CA CYS A 543 8.85 -0.47 3.54
C CYS A 543 9.14 -1.01 4.95
N GLY A 544 8.10 -1.22 5.75
CA GLY A 544 8.22 -1.73 7.11
C GLY A 544 7.36 -0.95 8.08
N SER A 545 7.84 -0.78 9.31
CA SER A 545 6.98 -0.27 10.39
C SER A 545 6.62 1.21 10.24
N LEU A 546 5.31 1.48 10.17
CA LEU A 546 4.74 2.82 10.26
C LEU A 546 5.02 3.45 11.62
N ARG A 547 5.04 2.63 12.69
CA ARG A 547 5.33 3.06 14.06
C ARG A 547 6.83 2.92 14.34
N GLY A 548 7.50 4.06 14.57
CA GLY A 548 8.93 4.09 14.88
C GLY A 548 9.84 4.25 13.66
N MET A 549 9.97 3.24 12.80
CA MET A 549 10.97 3.26 11.72
C MET A 549 10.73 4.40 10.72
N ALA A 550 9.53 4.50 10.14
CA ALA A 550 9.25 5.52 9.14
C ALA A 550 9.37 6.97 9.68
N PRO A 551 8.84 7.33 10.87
CA PRO A 551 9.04 8.66 11.43
C PRO A 551 10.49 9.01 11.78
N GLU A 552 11.29 8.04 12.26
CA GLU A 552 12.72 8.23 12.53
C GLU A 552 13.51 8.46 11.23
N LEU A 553 13.17 7.71 10.19
CA LEU A 553 13.76 7.85 8.88
C LEU A 553 13.43 9.20 8.25
N ASP A 554 12.18 9.63 8.36
CA ASP A 554 11.71 10.95 7.92
C ASP A 554 12.53 12.07 8.58
N ARG A 555 12.74 12.01 9.90
CA ARG A 555 13.57 12.98 10.63
C ARG A 555 15.04 12.93 10.19
N THR A 556 15.56 11.74 9.95
CA THR A 556 16.94 11.56 9.48
C THR A 556 17.13 12.14 8.08
N LEU A 557 16.17 11.93 7.18
CA LEU A 557 16.16 12.56 5.85
C LEU A 557 16.08 14.08 5.96
N ASP A 558 15.25 14.62 6.85
CA ASP A 558 15.20 16.07 7.11
C ASP A 558 16.55 16.62 7.58
N CYS A 559 17.26 15.91 8.44
CA CYS A 559 18.60 16.31 8.88
C CYS A 559 19.66 16.24 7.77
N ILE A 560 19.57 15.29 6.84
CA ILE A 560 20.58 15.09 5.79
C ILE A 560 20.34 16.00 4.58
N LEU A 561 19.08 16.06 4.12
CA LEU A 561 18.66 16.68 2.86
C LEU A 561 17.93 18.01 3.05
N GLY A 562 17.34 18.24 4.22
CA GLY A 562 16.41 19.34 4.48
C GLY A 562 14.95 18.95 4.21
N ALA A 563 14.04 19.52 5.00
CA ALA A 563 12.61 19.19 4.93
C ALA A 563 11.97 19.55 3.58
N ASP A 564 12.40 20.66 2.96
CA ASP A 564 11.88 21.09 1.67
C ASP A 564 12.25 20.11 0.55
N VAL A 565 13.49 19.60 0.54
CA VAL A 565 13.94 18.60 -0.42
C VAL A 565 13.16 17.30 -0.25
N ARG A 566 12.95 16.83 0.99
CA ARG A 566 12.13 15.63 1.22
C ARG A 566 10.70 15.82 0.72
N GLN A 567 10.11 16.99 0.93
CA GLN A 567 8.77 17.31 0.43
C GLN A 567 8.71 17.37 -1.10
N GLU A 568 9.75 17.90 -1.75
CA GLU A 568 9.90 17.84 -3.20
C GLU A 568 10.00 16.40 -3.71
N LEU A 569 10.77 15.54 -3.02
CA LEU A 569 10.88 14.12 -3.35
C LEU A 569 9.53 13.40 -3.21
N LEU A 570 8.73 13.71 -2.19
CA LEU A 570 7.36 13.20 -2.06
C LEU A 570 6.48 13.65 -3.23
N GLY A 571 6.45 14.96 -3.50
CA GLY A 571 5.60 15.54 -4.55
C GLY A 571 5.99 15.10 -5.96
N SER A 572 7.28 14.83 -6.21
CA SER A 572 7.78 14.29 -7.48
C SER A 572 7.67 12.76 -7.58
N GLY A 573 7.20 12.08 -6.53
CA GLY A 573 7.13 10.62 -6.48
C GLY A 573 8.50 9.94 -6.49
N ARG A 574 9.57 10.63 -6.06
CA ARG A 574 10.91 10.07 -5.85
C ARG A 574 11.13 9.59 -4.42
N TYR A 575 10.27 9.95 -3.48
CA TYR A 575 10.19 9.32 -2.15
C TYR A 575 8.85 8.60 -2.03
N ARG A 576 8.86 7.27 -1.92
CA ARG A 576 7.68 6.39 -1.89
C ARG A 576 7.70 5.51 -0.66
N ARG A 577 6.53 5.25 -0.08
CA ARG A 577 6.40 4.53 1.19
C ARG A 577 5.26 3.51 1.15
N ASP A 578 5.56 2.29 1.59
CA ASP A 578 4.61 1.21 1.85
C ASP A 578 4.82 0.73 3.30
N VAL A 579 4.24 1.48 4.23
CA VAL A 579 4.48 1.34 5.68
C VAL A 579 3.20 0.95 6.40
N TYR A 580 3.32 0.08 7.41
CA TYR A 580 2.19 -0.51 8.13
C TYR A 580 2.44 -0.72 9.63
#